data_AF-A0A2S8YVB0-F1
#
_entry.id   AF-A0A2S8YVB0-F1
#
_cell.length_a   1.000
_cell.length_b   1.000
_cell.length_c   1.000
_cell.angle_alpha   90.00
_cell.angle_beta   90.00
_cell.angle_gamma   90.00
#
_symmetry.space_group_name_H-M   'P 1'
#
loop_
_entity.id
_entity.type
_entity.pdbx_description
1 polymer ?
#
loop_
_entity_poly.entity_id
_entity_poly.type
_entity_poly.pdbx_seq_one_letter_code
_entity_poly.pdbx_strand_id
1 'polypeptide(L)'
;MTKPVPDPPLTTQTATTFGSCNGSHEPLFAVRAGVSSEDALIHASILIKSAYQTNAQACELADPEVRNLLWGSQHTLEMSLALIEALLDEVEARAATSTVLQRSAEAIQAAVK
;
A
#
# COMPACT_ATOMS: atom_id res chain seq x y z
N MET A 1 -7.93 9.49 -36.08
CA MET A 1 -8.83 9.40 -34.90
C MET A 1 -8.13 8.54 -33.85
N THR A 2 -7.32 9.15 -32.99
CA THR A 2 -6.76 8.47 -31.81
C THR A 2 -7.55 8.95 -30.60
N LYS A 3 -8.44 8.09 -30.10
CA LYS A 3 -9.13 8.35 -28.84
C LYS A 3 -8.06 8.39 -27.73
N PRO A 4 -8.04 9.40 -26.85
CA PRO A 4 -7.15 9.39 -25.70
C PRO A 4 -7.43 8.12 -24.87
N VAL A 5 -6.40 7.31 -24.69
CA VAL A 5 -6.46 6.08 -23.90
C VAL A 5 -6.26 6.47 -22.44
N PRO A 6 -7.16 6.06 -21.52
CA PRO A 6 -6.94 6.29 -20.10
C PRO A 6 -5.64 5.62 -19.64
N ASP A 7 -4.88 6.31 -18.79
CA ASP A 7 -3.71 5.69 -18.16
C ASP A 7 -4.15 4.43 -17.39
N PRO A 8 -3.43 3.30 -17.57
CA PRO A 8 -3.81 2.06 -16.90
C PRO A 8 -3.67 2.24 -15.38
N PRO A 9 -4.59 1.65 -14.58
CA PRO A 9 -4.50 1.71 -13.13
C PRO A 9 -3.19 1.08 -12.64
N LEU A 10 -2.56 1.71 -11.64
CA LEU A 10 -1.37 1.18 -11.00
C LEU A 10 -1.74 -0.12 -10.28
N THR A 11 -1.12 -1.22 -10.69
CA THR A 11 -1.36 -2.54 -10.13
C THR A 11 -0.06 -3.24 -9.78
N THR A 12 -0.12 -4.17 -8.83
CA THR A 12 1.02 -5.03 -8.47
C THR A 12 1.40 -5.89 -9.68
N GLN A 13 2.70 -5.90 -10.03
CA GLN A 13 3.17 -6.64 -11.20
C GLN A 13 3.57 -8.08 -10.89
N THR A 14 3.89 -8.36 -9.63
CA THR A 14 4.40 -9.65 -9.19
C THR A 14 3.57 -10.20 -8.05
N ALA A 15 3.54 -11.53 -7.98
CA ALA A 15 3.06 -12.24 -6.81
C ALA A 15 4.24 -12.48 -5.86
N THR A 16 4.01 -12.31 -4.57
CA THR A 16 5.03 -12.52 -3.53
C THR A 16 4.51 -13.53 -2.51
N THR A 17 5.18 -14.66 -2.38
CA THR A 17 4.83 -15.73 -1.43
C THR A 17 5.30 -15.39 -0.02
N PHE A 18 4.56 -15.83 1.00
CA PHE A 18 4.97 -15.71 2.41
C PHE A 18 4.49 -16.90 3.24
N GLY A 19 4.94 -17.00 4.49
CA GLY A 19 4.61 -18.14 5.36
C GLY A 19 5.26 -19.45 4.91
N SER A 20 6.43 -19.39 4.29
CA SER A 20 7.15 -20.59 3.84
C SER A 20 7.67 -21.40 5.02
N CYS A 21 7.41 -22.70 5.05
CA CYS A 21 7.99 -23.64 6.02
C CYS A 21 9.39 -24.12 5.59
N ASN A 22 10.30 -23.18 5.30
CA ASN A 22 11.67 -23.46 4.83
C ASN A 22 11.76 -24.48 3.68
N GLY A 23 10.79 -24.45 2.77
CA GLY A 23 10.77 -25.32 1.59
C GLY A 23 10.30 -26.76 1.86
N SER A 24 9.72 -27.07 3.02
CA SER A 24 9.16 -28.41 3.29
C SER A 24 7.96 -28.75 2.41
N HIS A 25 7.29 -27.74 1.86
CA HIS A 25 6.20 -27.84 0.89
C HIS A 25 6.09 -26.57 0.05
N GLU A 26 5.25 -26.60 -0.99
CA GLU A 26 4.91 -25.43 -1.80
C GLU A 26 4.29 -24.32 -0.92
N PRO A 27 4.59 -23.02 -1.16
CA PRO A 27 4.03 -21.94 -0.37
C PRO A 27 2.49 -21.92 -0.40
N LEU A 28 1.87 -21.83 0.77
CA LEU A 28 0.41 -21.80 0.89
C LEU A 28 -0.18 -20.41 0.66
N PHE A 29 0.60 -19.35 0.93
CA PHE A 29 0.11 -17.98 0.89
C PHE A 29 0.93 -17.10 -0.08
N ALA A 30 0.23 -16.22 -0.78
CA ALA A 30 0.83 -15.21 -1.64
C ALA A 30 -0.01 -13.94 -1.71
N VAL A 31 0.67 -12.80 -1.82
CA VAL A 31 0.06 -11.58 -2.34
C VAL A 31 -0.13 -11.78 -3.85
N ARG A 32 -1.36 -11.53 -4.33
CA ARG A 32 -1.72 -11.72 -5.74
C ARG A 32 -1.13 -10.60 -6.61
N ALA A 33 -0.71 -10.94 -7.82
CA ALA A 33 -0.46 -9.94 -8.87
C ALA A 33 -1.78 -9.34 -9.37
N GLY A 34 -1.70 -8.15 -9.96
CA GLY A 34 -2.85 -7.42 -10.52
C GLY A 34 -3.77 -6.78 -9.48
N VAL A 35 -3.34 -6.69 -8.21
CA VAL A 35 -4.08 -5.98 -7.17
C VAL A 35 -3.84 -4.48 -7.34
N SER A 36 -4.86 -3.65 -7.08
CA SER A 36 -4.70 -2.19 -7.06
C SER A 36 -3.59 -1.80 -6.09
N SER A 37 -2.69 -0.90 -6.50
CA SER A 37 -1.68 -0.36 -5.59
C SER A 37 -2.30 0.34 -4.38
N GLU A 38 -3.45 0.98 -4.56
CA GLU A 38 -4.23 1.60 -3.49
C GLU A 38 -4.70 0.55 -2.47
N ASP A 39 -5.41 -0.50 -2.93
CA ASP A 39 -5.88 -1.58 -2.07
C ASP A 39 -4.73 -2.24 -1.31
N ALA A 40 -3.61 -2.48 -2.01
CA ALA A 40 -2.42 -3.08 -1.41
C ALA A 40 -1.84 -2.19 -0.29
N LEU A 41 -1.76 -0.88 -0.50
CA LEU A 41 -1.28 0.08 0.50
C LEU A 41 -2.27 0.23 1.67
N ILE A 42 -3.58 0.23 1.41
CA ILE A 42 -4.61 0.21 2.46
C ILE A 42 -4.41 -1.02 3.35
N HIS A 43 -4.27 -2.21 2.76
CA HIS A 43 -4.03 -3.44 3.52
C HIS A 43 -2.69 -3.42 4.26
N ALA A 44 -1.63 -2.88 3.67
CA ALA A 44 -0.34 -2.69 4.35
C ALA A 44 -0.50 -1.78 5.59
N SER A 45 -1.28 -0.70 5.48
CA SER A 45 -1.54 0.20 6.62
C SER A 45 -2.24 -0.52 7.78
N ILE A 46 -3.19 -1.43 7.48
CA ILE A 46 -3.89 -2.23 8.49
C ILE A 46 -2.91 -3.16 9.22
N LEU A 47 -2.02 -3.83 8.47
CA LEU A 47 -1.01 -4.71 9.04
C LEU A 47 -0.03 -3.95 9.94
N ILE A 48 0.46 -2.78 9.48
CA ILE A 48 1.37 -1.95 10.27
C ILE A 48 0.67 -1.39 11.52
N LYS A 49 -0.59 -0.95 11.42
CA LYS A 49 -1.38 -0.50 12.59
C LYS A 49 -1.52 -1.61 13.62
N SER A 50 -1.78 -2.85 13.20
CA SER A 50 -1.84 -4.01 14.10
C SER A 50 -0.49 -4.29 14.76
N ALA A 51 0.61 -4.26 14.00
CA ALA A 51 1.96 -4.41 14.54
C ALA A 51 2.31 -3.29 15.54
N TYR A 52 1.96 -2.04 15.23
CA TYR A 52 2.19 -0.89 16.09
C TYR A 52 1.45 -1.02 17.43
N GLN A 53 0.18 -1.43 17.40
CA GLN A 53 -0.63 -1.62 18.60
C GLN A 53 -0.10 -2.76 19.48
N THR A 54 0.26 -3.88 18.87
CA THR A 54 0.78 -5.05 19.61
C THR A 54 2.17 -4.79 20.18
N ASN A 55 3.05 -4.10 19.44
CA ASN A 55 4.36 -3.70 19.93
C ASN A 55 4.26 -2.66 21.07
N ALA A 56 3.33 -1.69 20.97
CA ALA A 56 3.07 -0.75 22.06
C ALA A 56 2.65 -1.47 23.35
N GLN A 57 1.76 -2.46 23.25
CA GLN A 57 1.38 -3.27 24.40
C GLN A 57 2.56 -4.08 24.95
N ALA A 58 3.42 -4.61 24.08
CA ALA A 58 4.63 -5.30 24.49
C ALA A 58 5.60 -4.39 25.26
N CYS A 59 5.76 -3.11 24.85
CA CYS A 59 6.58 -2.12 25.56
C CYS A 59 6.15 -1.95 27.02
N GLU A 60 4.85 -1.95 27.30
CA GLU A 60 4.30 -1.79 28.65
C GLU A 60 4.60 -3.01 29.55
N LEU A 61 4.63 -4.20 28.96
CA LEU A 61 4.82 -5.47 29.68
C LEU A 61 6.29 -5.87 29.84
N ALA A 62 7.17 -5.37 28.99
CA ALA A 62 8.57 -5.76 28.95
C ALA A 62 9.41 -5.17 30.10
N ASP A 63 10.45 -5.89 30.51
CA ASP A 63 11.50 -5.36 31.37
C ASP A 63 12.26 -4.19 30.68
N PRO A 64 13.05 -3.38 31.42
CA PRO A 64 13.69 -2.21 30.85
C PRO A 64 14.67 -2.48 29.69
N GLU A 65 15.34 -3.63 29.67
CA GLU A 65 16.32 -3.95 28.63
C GLU A 65 15.61 -4.27 27.30
N VAL A 66 14.59 -5.12 27.36
CA VAL A 66 13.77 -5.49 26.19
C VAL A 66 12.93 -4.30 25.72
N ARG A 67 12.44 -3.47 26.64
CA ARG A 67 11.63 -2.28 26.31
C ARG A 67 12.37 -1.30 25.41
N ASN A 68 13.67 -1.10 25.61
CA ASN A 68 14.48 -0.22 24.75
C ASN A 68 14.55 -0.75 23.30
N LEU A 69 14.64 -2.07 23.12
CA LEU A 69 14.61 -2.70 21.79
C LEU A 69 13.24 -2.51 21.13
N LEU A 70 12.17 -2.75 21.88
CA LEU A 70 10.79 -2.57 21.41
C LEU A 70 10.49 -1.11 21.03
N TRP A 71 11.10 -0.14 21.71
CA TRP A 71 10.99 1.28 21.34
C TRP A 71 11.58 1.56 19.95
N GLY A 72 12.68 0.90 19.60
CA GLY A 72 13.25 0.97 18.25
C GLY A 72 12.28 0.43 17.18
N SER A 73 11.64 -0.70 17.46
CA SER A 73 10.58 -1.24 16.60
C SER A 73 9.37 -0.32 16.53
N GLN A 74 8.96 0.28 17.65
CA GLN A 74 7.83 1.21 17.73
C GLN A 74 8.00 2.39 16.78
N HIS A 75 9.18 3.02 16.81
CA HIS A 75 9.48 4.16 15.96
C HIS A 75 9.55 3.76 14.47
N THR A 76 10.10 2.59 14.15
CA THR A 76 10.16 2.10 12.77
C THR A 76 8.77 1.80 12.21
N LEU A 77 7.86 1.28 13.04
CA LEU A 77 6.46 1.05 12.67
C LEU A 77 5.72 2.37 12.43
N GLU A 78 5.96 3.39 13.25
CA GLU A 78 5.43 4.75 13.05
C GLU A 78 5.89 5.33 11.70
N MET A 79 7.20 5.29 11.42
CA MET A 79 7.75 5.79 10.16
C MET A 79 7.23 5.00 8.95
N SER A 80 7.07 3.68 9.09
CA SER A 80 6.52 2.83 8.03
C SER A 80 5.07 3.22 7.71
N LEU A 81 4.26 3.50 8.74
CA LEU A 81 2.88 3.94 8.54
C LEU A 81 2.83 5.31 7.84
N ALA A 82 3.63 6.27 8.28
CA ALA A 82 3.69 7.59 7.68
C ALA A 82 4.09 7.54 6.19
N LEU A 83 5.04 6.67 5.83
CA LEU A 83 5.43 6.44 4.43
C LEU A 83 4.28 5.83 3.61
N ILE A 84 3.54 4.86 4.16
CA ILE A 84 2.39 4.26 3.49
C ILE A 84 1.28 5.29 3.28
N GLU A 85 1.00 6.13 4.28
CA GLU A 85 -0.02 7.18 4.18
C GLU A 85 0.36 8.23 3.11
N ALA A 86 1.62 8.66 3.07
CA ALA A 86 2.09 9.55 2.00
C ALA A 86 1.98 8.94 0.60
N LEU A 87 2.20 7.63 0.45
CA LEU A 87 2.03 6.94 -0.83
C LEU A 87 0.55 6.79 -1.22
N LEU A 88 -0.35 6.61 -0.25
CA LEU A 88 -1.79 6.60 -0.49
C LEU A 88 -2.27 7.95 -1.02
N ASP A 89 -1.86 9.05 -0.37
CA ASP A 89 -2.17 10.41 -0.81
C ASP A 89 -1.72 10.65 -2.27
N GLU A 90 -0.54 10.14 -2.63
CA GLU A 90 -0.01 10.24 -4.00
C GLU A 90 -0.85 9.44 -5.01
N VAL A 91 -1.25 8.21 -4.67
CA VAL A 91 -2.09 7.37 -5.54
C VAL A 91 -3.46 8.01 -5.75
N GLU A 92 -4.08 8.55 -4.69
CA GLU A 92 -5.35 9.27 -4.77
C GLU A 92 -5.23 10.54 -5.64
N ALA A 93 -4.17 11.33 -5.45
CA ALA A 93 -3.92 12.54 -6.24
C ALA A 93 -3.74 12.22 -7.74
N ARG A 94 -3.06 11.13 -8.08
CA ARG A 94 -2.89 10.66 -9.46
C ARG A 94 -4.22 10.22 -10.08
N ALA A 95 -5.04 9.49 -9.35
CA ALA A 95 -6.37 9.07 -9.80
C ALA A 95 -7.28 10.28 -10.07
N ALA A 96 -7.28 11.27 -9.18
CA ALA A 96 -8.02 12.52 -9.36
C ALA A 96 -7.57 13.28 -10.60
N THR A 97 -6.25 13.41 -10.80
CA THR A 97 -5.66 14.08 -11.97
C THR A 97 -6.04 13.40 -13.27
N SER A 98 -5.94 12.07 -13.34
CA SER A 98 -6.33 11.28 -14.52
C SER A 98 -7.81 11.49 -14.88
N THR A 99 -8.68 11.51 -13.87
CA THR A 99 -10.12 11.77 -14.05
C THR A 99 -10.40 13.16 -14.64
N VAL A 100 -9.68 14.20 -14.18
CA VAL A 100 -9.83 15.57 -14.72
C VAL A 100 -9.38 15.64 -16.19
N LEU A 101 -8.24 15.01 -16.53
CA LEU A 101 -7.72 14.97 -17.89
C LEU A 101 -8.68 14.24 -18.84
N GLN A 102 -9.30 13.15 -18.38
CA GLN A 102 -10.26 12.42 -19.19
C GLN A 102 -11.52 13.26 -19.47
N ARG A 103 -12.05 13.93 -18.45
CA ARG A 103 -13.23 14.81 -18.61
C ARG A 103 -12.96 15.98 -19.54
N SER A 104 -11.77 16.57 -19.47
CA SER A 104 -11.40 17.68 -20.35
C SER A 104 -11.25 17.22 -21.80
N ALA A 105 -10.65 16.06 -22.04
CA ALA A 105 -10.54 15.46 -23.37
C ALA A 105 -11.92 15.13 -23.97
N GLU A 106 -12.83 14.56 -23.18
CA GLU A 106 -14.20 14.27 -23.59
C GLU A 106 -14.97 15.55 -23.94
N ALA A 107 -14.82 16.62 -23.15
CA ALA A 107 -15.45 17.91 -23.41
C ALA A 107 -14.93 18.57 -24.69
N ILE A 108 -13.61 18.54 -24.94
CA ILE A 108 -13.01 19.04 -26.18
C ILE A 108 -13.55 18.25 -27.38
N GLN A 109 -13.63 16.92 -27.26
CA GLN A 109 -14.12 16.08 -28.35
C GLN A 109 -15.62 16.25 -28.63
N ALA A 110 -16.41 16.60 -27.62
CA ALA A 110 -17.82 16.97 -27.79
C ALA A 110 -18.00 18.34 -28.47
N ALA A 111 -17.12 19.31 -28.19
CA ALA A 111 -17.17 20.64 -28.80
C ALA A 111 -16.73 20.69 -30.28
N VAL A 112 -15.99 19.67 -30.73
CA VAL A 112 -15.49 19.54 -32.12
C VAL A 112 -16.44 18.73 -33.01
N LYS A 113 -17.48 18.11 -32.45
CA LYS A 113 -18.55 17.41 -33.18
C LYS A 113 -19.76 18.31 -33.37
#